data_AF-F3FFR6-F1
#
_entry.id   AF-F3FFR6-F1
#
_cell.length_a   1.000
_cell.length_b   1.000
_cell.length_c   1.000
_cell.angle_alpha   90.00
_cell.angle_beta   90.00
_cell.angle_gamma   90.00
#
_symmetry.space_group_name_H-M   'P 1'
#
loop_
_entity.id
_entity.type
_entity.pdbx_description
1 polymer ?
#
loop_
_entity_poly.entity_id
_entity_poly.type
_entity_poly.pdbx_seq_one_letter_code
_entity_poly.pdbx_strand_id
1 'polypeptide(L)'
;MNERARELASRLIRNFNEAPLEHEVREPLYESSAARLGTGTAAQKLGASIDVVAPGKRSCPYHFHHVQEEMFVIIEGEGSLRVAGEMLP
;
A
#
# COMPACT_ATOMS: atom_id res chain seq x y z
N MET A 1 -21.28 1.43 -20.82
CA MET A 1 -20.33 0.31 -20.87
C MET A 1 -21.10 -1.01 -20.92
N ASN A 2 -20.77 -1.92 -21.84
CA ASN A 2 -21.38 -3.25 -21.88
C ASN A 2 -20.92 -4.11 -20.68
N GLU A 3 -21.57 -5.24 -20.46
CA GLU A 3 -21.31 -6.10 -19.29
C GLU A 3 -19.87 -6.61 -19.27
N ARG A 4 -19.36 -7.07 -20.42
CA ARG A 4 -18.00 -7.57 -20.55
C ARG A 4 -16.95 -6.52 -20.16
N ALA A 5 -17.13 -5.28 -20.60
CA ALA A 5 -16.21 -4.20 -20.27
C ALA A 5 -16.29 -3.82 -18.77
N ARG A 6 -17.46 -3.91 -18.12
CA ARG A 6 -17.57 -3.71 -16.67
C ARG A 6 -16.83 -4.79 -15.87
N GLU A 7 -16.97 -6.04 -16.29
CA GLU A 7 -16.25 -7.17 -15.67
C GLU A 7 -14.73 -7.01 -15.83
N LEU A 8 -14.26 -6.62 -17.01
CA LEU A 8 -12.84 -6.37 -17.23
C LEU A 8 -12.33 -5.21 -16.39
N ALA A 9 -13.07 -4.09 -16.34
CA ALA A 9 -12.72 -2.95 -15.51
C ALA A 9 -12.61 -3.34 -14.03
N SER A 10 -13.58 -4.11 -13.49
CA SER A 10 -13.56 -4.54 -12.09
C SER A 10 -12.42 -5.50 -11.74
N ARG A 11 -11.77 -6.13 -12.73
CA ARG A 11 -10.64 -7.05 -12.53
C ARG A 11 -9.28 -6.41 -12.82
N LEU A 12 -9.24 -5.35 -13.62
CA LEU A 12 -7.99 -4.80 -14.17
C LEU A 12 -7.71 -3.36 -13.72
N ILE A 13 -8.72 -2.62 -13.25
CA ILE A 13 -8.59 -1.22 -12.89
C ILE A 13 -8.93 -1.03 -11.40
N ARG A 14 -8.08 -0.30 -10.69
CA ARG A 14 -8.29 0.10 -9.29
C ARG A 14 -8.05 1.60 -9.17
N ASN A 15 -9.08 2.32 -8.73
CA ASN A 15 -8.93 3.72 -8.36
C ASN A 15 -8.61 3.79 -6.86
N PHE A 16 -7.37 4.14 -6.52
CA PHE A 16 -6.98 4.24 -5.11
C PHE A 16 -7.69 5.37 -4.37
N ASN A 17 -8.20 6.40 -5.07
CA ASN A 17 -8.97 7.49 -4.46
C ASN A 17 -10.35 7.05 -3.96
N GLU A 18 -10.86 5.91 -4.46
CA GLU A 18 -12.16 5.36 -4.09
C GLU A 18 -12.03 4.10 -3.23
N ALA A 19 -10.79 3.65 -2.97
CA ALA A 19 -10.56 2.46 -2.17
C ALA A 19 -10.89 2.76 -0.68
N PRO A 20 -11.74 1.96 -0.03
CA PRO A 20 -12.01 2.15 1.39
C PRO A 20 -10.75 1.86 2.19
N LEU A 21 -10.28 2.85 2.95
CA LEU A 21 -9.11 2.68 3.82
C LEU A 21 -9.54 2.10 5.16
N GLU A 22 -8.83 1.08 5.61
CA GLU A 22 -8.93 0.54 6.96
C GLU A 22 -7.93 1.28 7.86
N HIS A 23 -8.40 1.86 8.96
CA HIS A 23 -7.55 2.51 9.95
C HIS A 23 -7.04 1.47 10.96
N GLU A 24 -5.73 1.33 11.04
CA GLU A 24 -5.06 0.38 11.91
C GLU A 24 -4.14 1.12 12.88
N VAL A 25 -4.20 0.74 14.16
CA VAL A 25 -3.34 1.29 15.21
C VAL A 25 -2.70 0.14 15.99
N ARG A 26 -1.38 0.17 16.10
CA ARG A 26 -0.62 -0.67 17.02
C ARG A 26 0.39 0.19 17.77
N GLU A 27 -0.01 0.59 18.96
CA GLU A 27 0.81 1.42 19.83
C GLU A 27 2.13 0.75 20.22
N PRO A 28 3.20 1.53 20.48
CA PRO A 28 3.24 3.00 20.38
C PRO A 28 3.59 3.55 18.99
N LEU A 29 3.99 2.68 18.06
CA LEU A 29 4.79 3.09 16.90
C LEU A 29 4.06 3.05 15.55
N TYR A 30 2.94 2.35 15.47
CA TYR A 30 2.30 2.04 14.19
C TYR A 30 0.89 2.60 14.13
N GLU A 31 0.63 3.36 13.08
CA GLU A 31 -0.69 3.90 12.79
C GLU A 31 -0.72 4.31 11.33
N SER A 32 -1.70 3.78 10.61
CA SER A 32 -1.92 4.06 9.20
C SER A 32 -3.35 3.80 8.78
N SER A 33 -3.79 4.48 7.73
CA SER A 33 -5.01 4.14 6.99
C SER A 33 -4.60 3.52 5.66
N ALA A 34 -5.00 2.28 5.40
CA ALA A 34 -4.45 1.48 4.32
C ALA A 34 -5.52 0.72 3.51
N ALA A 35 -5.25 0.47 2.24
CA ALA A 35 -6.05 -0.43 1.42
C ALA A 35 -5.21 -1.28 0.47
N ARG A 36 -5.54 -2.57 0.36
CA ARG A 36 -4.94 -3.48 -0.62
C ARG A 36 -5.66 -3.32 -1.96
N LEU A 37 -4.91 -3.00 -3.00
CA LEU A 37 -5.44 -2.78 -4.35
C LEU A 37 -5.43 -4.08 -5.20
N GLY A 38 -4.55 -5.03 -4.87
CA GLY A 38 -4.43 -6.29 -5.61
C GLY A 38 -5.57 -7.28 -5.39
N THR A 39 -6.30 -7.21 -4.28
CA THR A 39 -7.35 -8.17 -3.92
C THR A 39 -8.48 -8.16 -4.96
N GLY A 40 -8.87 -9.35 -5.42
CA GLY A 40 -9.94 -9.52 -6.41
C GLY A 40 -9.59 -9.03 -7.83
N THR A 41 -8.33 -8.67 -8.09
CA THR A 41 -7.86 -8.34 -9.44
C THR A 41 -7.37 -9.59 -10.19
N ALA A 42 -6.98 -9.42 -11.46
CA ALA A 42 -6.29 -10.47 -12.20
C ALA A 42 -4.79 -10.61 -11.85
N ALA A 43 -4.22 -9.72 -11.02
CA ALA A 43 -2.82 -9.77 -10.63
C ALA A 43 -2.53 -10.97 -9.71
N GLN A 44 -1.47 -11.72 -10.01
CA GLN A 44 -1.09 -12.91 -9.24
C GLN A 44 0.26 -12.78 -8.52
N LYS A 45 1.17 -11.97 -9.06
CA LYS A 45 2.54 -11.82 -8.55
C LYS A 45 2.84 -10.42 -8.02
N LEU A 46 1.96 -9.45 -8.30
CA LEU A 46 2.11 -8.06 -7.89
C LEU A 46 1.18 -7.79 -6.70
N GLY A 47 1.77 -7.34 -5.59
CA GLY A 47 1.06 -6.66 -4.52
C GLY A 47 1.07 -5.15 -4.75
N ALA A 48 -0.03 -4.49 -4.44
CA ALA A 48 -0.11 -3.03 -4.42
C ALA A 48 -1.05 -2.61 -3.29
N SER A 49 -0.64 -1.59 -2.54
CA SER A 49 -1.43 -0.93 -1.52
C SER A 49 -1.33 0.58 -1.67
N ILE A 50 -2.31 1.28 -1.10
CA ILE A 50 -2.18 2.69 -0.74
C ILE A 50 -2.15 2.75 0.78
N ASP A 51 -1.17 3.46 1.32
CA ASP A 51 -0.92 3.58 2.76
C ASP A 51 -0.75 5.05 3.13
N VAL A 52 -1.56 5.54 4.07
CA VAL A 52 -1.44 6.88 4.64
C VAL A 52 -0.93 6.73 6.07
N VAL A 53 0.34 7.06 6.31
CA VAL A 53 0.98 6.91 7.62
C VAL A 53 0.77 8.18 8.45
N ALA A 54 0.33 8.02 9.71
CA ALA A 54 0.15 9.15 10.60
C ALA A 54 1.50 9.83 10.97
N PRO A 55 1.53 11.14 11.22
CA PRO A 55 2.77 11.86 11.56
C PRO A 55 3.51 11.23 12.75
N GLY A 56 4.80 10.97 12.60
CA GLY A 56 5.65 10.36 13.63
C GLY A 56 5.47 8.84 13.82
N LYS A 57 4.60 8.21 13.03
CA LYS A 57 4.32 6.76 13.09
C LYS A 57 5.01 6.01 11.96
N ARG A 58 4.86 4.68 11.95
CA ARG A 58 5.47 3.76 10.98
C ARG A 58 4.40 2.92 10.31
N SER A 59 4.57 2.62 9.03
CA SER A 59 3.66 1.73 8.29
C SER A 59 3.74 0.28 8.78
N CYS A 60 4.95 -0.22 9.06
CA CYS A 60 5.16 -1.65 9.37
C CYS A 60 6.39 -1.88 10.27
N PRO A 61 6.48 -3.06 10.94
CA PRO A 61 7.71 -3.49 11.60
C PRO A 61 8.92 -3.47 10.67
N TYR A 62 10.11 -3.36 11.23
CA TYR A 62 11.32 -3.48 10.44
C TYR A 62 11.46 -4.92 9.92
N HIS A 63 11.48 -5.09 8.60
CA HIS A 63 11.51 -6.39 7.94
C HIS A 63 12.15 -6.30 6.55
N PHE A 64 12.33 -7.44 5.90
CA PHE A 64 12.73 -7.54 4.50
C PHE A 64 12.06 -8.76 3.87
N HIS A 65 12.03 -8.80 2.54
CA HIS A 65 11.39 -9.86 1.77
C HIS A 65 12.46 -10.72 1.10
N HIS A 66 12.33 -12.05 1.17
CA HIS A 66 13.25 -12.97 0.49
C HIS A 66 12.90 -13.20 -0.98
N VAL A 67 11.62 -13.05 -1.34
CA VAL A 67 11.07 -13.53 -2.63
C VAL A 67 10.33 -12.42 -3.39
N GLN A 68 9.99 -11.33 -2.72
CA GLN A 68 9.20 -10.24 -3.28
C GLN A 68 10.06 -8.98 -3.37
N GLU A 69 10.03 -8.35 -4.54
CA GLU A 69 10.51 -6.98 -4.70
C GLU A 69 9.48 -6.03 -4.07
N GLU A 70 9.96 -4.94 -3.46
CA GLU A 70 9.12 -3.92 -2.85
C GLU A 70 9.58 -2.54 -3.29
N MET A 71 8.62 -1.69 -3.66
CA MET A 71 8.86 -0.34 -4.15
C MET A 71 7.85 0.61 -3.51
N PHE A 72 8.33 1.80 -3.16
CA PHE A 72 7.51 2.88 -2.63
C PHE A 72 7.43 4.02 -3.64
N VAL A 73 6.23 4.57 -3.85
CA VAL A 73 6.00 5.78 -4.63
C VAL A 73 5.32 6.78 -3.71
N ILE A 74 6.00 7.89 -3.40
CA ILE A 74 5.46 8.93 -2.52
C ILE A 74 4.52 9.81 -3.33
N ILE A 75 3.23 9.76 -3.01
CA ILE A 75 2.18 10.54 -3.69
C ILE A 75 2.02 11.91 -3.05
N GLU A 76 2.08 11.99 -1.72
CA GLU A 76 1.96 13.21 -0.93
C GLU A 76 2.73 13.06 0.38
N GLY A 77 3.27 14.18 0.89
CA GLY A 77 4.01 14.24 2.16
C GLY A 77 5.48 13.84 2.04
N GLU A 78 6.09 13.60 3.19
CA GLU A 78 7.49 13.21 3.34
C GLU A 78 7.67 12.26 4.53
N GLY A 79 8.79 11.55 4.58
CA GLY A 79 9.06 10.56 5.62
C GLY A 79 10.53 10.16 5.69
N SER A 80 10.78 8.96 6.17
CA SER A 80 12.12 8.36 6.10
C SER A 80 12.04 6.86 5.92
N LEU A 81 12.88 6.31 5.05
CA LEU A 81 13.05 4.87 4.87
C LEU A 81 14.21 4.36 5.70
N ARG A 82 13.96 3.36 6.56
CA ARG A 82 15.02 2.66 7.29
C ARG A 82 15.47 1.42 6.53
N VAL A 83 16.73 1.35 6.12
CA VAL A 83 17.29 0.19 5.40
C VAL A 83 18.75 -0.02 5.77
N ALA A 84 19.17 -1.28 5.96
CA ALA A 84 20.54 -1.64 6.33
C ALA A 84 21.12 -0.87 7.53
N GLY A 85 20.28 -0.47 8.49
CA GLY A 85 20.68 0.33 9.64
C GLY A 85 20.69 1.85 9.41
N GLU A 86 20.55 2.31 8.18
CA GLU A 86 20.55 3.72 7.79
C GLU A 86 19.13 4.29 7.71
N MET A 87 19.02 5.61 7.89
CA MET A 87 17.81 6.39 7.68
C MET A 87 17.97 7.26 6.43
N LEU A 88 17.14 7.01 5.42
CA LEU A 88 17.10 7.76 4.17
C LEU A 88 15.88 8.68 4.14
N PRO A 89 15.93 9.84 3.45
CA PRO A 89 14.74 10.66 3.21
C PRO A 89 13.73 9.94 2.31
#